data_AF-A0A345T523-F1
#
_entry.id   AF-A0A345T523-F1
#
_cell.length_a   1.000
_cell.length_b   1.000
_cell.length_c   1.000
_cell.angle_alpha   90.00
_cell.angle_beta   90.00
_cell.angle_gamma   90.00
#
_symmetry.space_group_name_H-M   'P 1'
#
loop_
_entity.id
_entity.type
_entity.pdbx_description
1 polymer ?
#
loop_
_entity_poly.entity_id
_entity_poly.type
_entity_poly.pdbx_seq_one_letter_code
_entity_poly.pdbx_strand_id
1 'polypeptide(L)'
;MPPETLPVDPDAEPPPSPRRARPSFRRTARRRQWDILAAIAVGGGIGSVARYGLAQAWPTPPGGFPWATFATNVSGSFLLGLLMVYVLDVWPPTRYARPFLGVGVLGGFTTFSTYTVELRGLLAAGHWSLTDAYALTSLIAGLGAVWTGIAAARRAARLPVRRGPSRRSRSASSAVPRPTSSKGRAR
;
A
#
# COMPACT_ATOMS: atom_id res chain seq x y z
N MET A 1 0.22 -57.37 28.60
CA MET A 1 -0.81 -56.51 29.22
C MET A 1 -1.46 -55.69 28.10
N PRO A 2 -2.68 -56.01 27.64
CA PRO A 2 -3.39 -55.14 26.73
C PRO A 2 -3.84 -53.86 27.47
N PRO A 3 -3.90 -52.69 26.80
CA PRO A 3 -4.36 -51.46 27.43
C PRO A 3 -5.84 -51.59 27.81
N GLU A 4 -6.12 -51.23 29.06
CA GLU A 4 -7.43 -51.19 29.67
C GLU A 4 -8.33 -50.23 28.88
N THR A 5 -9.24 -50.77 28.07
CA THR A 5 -10.22 -49.96 27.35
C THR A 5 -11.24 -49.45 28.35
N LEU A 6 -11.08 -48.19 28.76
CA LEU A 6 -12.07 -47.46 29.53
C LEU A 6 -13.46 -47.64 28.90
N PRO A 7 -14.50 -47.93 29.71
CA PRO A 7 -15.87 -48.02 29.22
C PRO A 7 -16.26 -46.74 28.48
N VAL A 8 -16.76 -46.90 27.25
CA VAL A 8 -17.27 -45.78 26.45
C VAL A 8 -18.47 -45.21 27.19
N ASP A 9 -18.33 -43.97 27.67
CA ASP A 9 -19.40 -43.23 28.34
C ASP A 9 -20.61 -43.09 27.38
N PRO A 10 -21.76 -43.70 27.68
CA PRO A 10 -22.94 -43.64 26.82
C PRO A 10 -23.54 -42.23 26.73
N ASP A 11 -23.15 -41.32 27.63
CA ASP A 11 -23.60 -39.93 27.66
C ASP A 11 -22.58 -38.96 27.04
N ALA A 12 -21.46 -39.46 26.50
CA ALA A 12 -20.50 -38.64 25.78
C ALA A 12 -21.11 -38.09 24.48
N GLU A 13 -21.40 -36.78 24.46
CA GLU A 13 -21.82 -36.11 23.24
C GLU A 13 -20.77 -36.33 22.14
N PRO A 14 -21.18 -36.79 20.94
CA PRO A 14 -20.25 -36.99 19.85
C PRO A 14 -19.56 -35.65 19.53
N PRO A 15 -18.25 -35.66 19.22
CA PRO A 15 -17.52 -34.43 18.92
C PRO A 15 -18.26 -33.68 17.82
N PRO A 16 -18.39 -32.34 17.93
CA PRO A 16 -19.16 -31.56 16.98
C PRO A 16 -18.64 -31.84 15.58
N SER A 17 -19.52 -32.40 14.74
CA SER A 17 -19.18 -32.72 13.36
C SER A 17 -18.52 -31.50 12.69
N PRO A 18 -17.38 -31.67 11.99
CA PRO A 18 -16.71 -30.54 11.36
C PRO A 18 -17.70 -29.89 10.40
N ARG A 19 -18.16 -28.68 10.76
CA ARG A 19 -19.10 -27.87 9.96
C ARG A 19 -18.53 -27.77 8.54
N ARG A 20 -19.07 -28.58 7.61
CA ARG A 20 -18.73 -28.50 6.18
C ARG A 20 -19.01 -27.07 5.73
N ALA A 21 -17.96 -26.29 5.51
CA ALA A 21 -18.06 -24.92 5.04
C ALA A 21 -18.90 -24.90 3.76
N ARG A 22 -20.07 -24.25 3.80
CA ARG A 22 -21.05 -24.23 2.71
C ARG A 22 -20.40 -23.68 1.43
N PRO A 23 -20.44 -24.39 0.28
CA PRO A 23 -19.73 -24.03 -0.94
C PRO A 23 -20.18 -22.71 -1.60
N SER A 24 -21.36 -22.19 -1.25
CA SER A 24 -21.91 -20.94 -1.78
C SER A 24 -21.08 -19.70 -1.42
N PHE A 25 -20.44 -19.67 -0.24
CA PHE A 25 -19.60 -18.54 0.18
C PHE A 25 -18.31 -18.41 -0.64
N ARG A 26 -17.74 -19.54 -1.09
CA ARG A 26 -16.51 -19.56 -1.91
C ARG A 26 -16.73 -18.96 -3.29
N ARG A 27 -17.91 -19.17 -3.90
CA ARG A 27 -18.21 -18.69 -5.25
C ARG A 27 -18.34 -17.15 -5.30
N THR A 28 -18.95 -16.56 -4.29
CA THR A 28 -19.09 -15.10 -4.15
C THR A 28 -17.75 -14.43 -3.84
N ALA A 29 -16.95 -15.01 -2.94
CA ALA A 29 -15.60 -14.51 -2.64
C ALA A 29 -14.67 -14.57 -3.86
N ARG A 30 -14.73 -15.67 -4.65
CA ARG A 30 -13.93 -15.83 -5.86
C ARG A 30 -14.33 -14.82 -6.94
N ARG A 31 -15.62 -14.69 -7.27
CA ARG A 31 -16.11 -13.69 -8.25
C ARG A 31 -15.65 -12.28 -7.87
N ARG A 32 -15.79 -11.95 -6.59
CA ARG A 32 -15.31 -10.70 -6.01
C ARG A 32 -13.82 -10.46 -6.32
N GLN A 33 -12.95 -11.44 -6.12
CA GLN A 33 -11.52 -11.26 -6.40
C GLN A 33 -11.22 -10.99 -7.88
N TRP A 34 -11.95 -11.65 -8.80
CA TRP A 34 -11.79 -11.42 -10.24
C TRP A 34 -12.18 -10.00 -10.66
N ASP A 35 -13.24 -9.43 -10.08
CA ASP A 35 -13.64 -8.04 -10.39
C ASP A 35 -12.51 -7.04 -10.05
N ILE A 36 -11.81 -7.27 -8.95
CA ILE A 36 -10.69 -6.42 -8.52
C ILE A 36 -9.51 -6.57 -9.46
N LEU A 37 -9.18 -7.80 -9.87
CA LEU A 37 -8.11 -8.06 -10.84
C LEU A 37 -8.42 -7.41 -12.18
N ALA A 38 -9.68 -7.48 -12.64
CA ALA A 38 -10.12 -6.81 -13.86
C ALA A 38 -9.95 -5.29 -13.76
N ALA A 39 -10.33 -4.69 -12.62
CA ALA A 39 -10.13 -3.26 -12.39
C ALA A 39 -8.63 -2.88 -12.41
N ILE A 40 -7.76 -3.67 -11.76
CA ILE A 40 -6.30 -3.44 -11.81
C ILE A 40 -5.80 -3.55 -13.25
N ALA A 41 -6.22 -4.57 -14.01
CA ALA A 41 -5.77 -4.81 -15.37
C ALA A 41 -6.17 -3.68 -16.32
N VAL A 42 -7.43 -3.23 -16.26
CA VAL A 42 -7.91 -2.10 -17.07
C VAL A 42 -7.16 -0.82 -16.70
N GLY A 43 -7.02 -0.53 -15.41
CA GLY A 43 -6.25 0.64 -14.95
C GLY A 43 -4.79 0.57 -15.41
N GLY A 44 -4.14 -0.59 -15.27
CA GLY A 44 -2.76 -0.82 -15.68
C GLY A 44 -2.54 -0.68 -17.20
N GLY A 45 -3.52 -1.12 -17.99
CA GLY A 45 -3.53 -0.88 -19.44
C GLY A 45 -3.56 0.61 -19.76
N ILE A 46 -4.48 1.36 -19.13
CA ILE A 46 -4.59 2.82 -19.32
C ILE A 46 -3.28 3.53 -18.92
N GLY A 47 -2.75 3.20 -17.74
CA GLY A 47 -1.51 3.80 -17.25
C GLY A 47 -0.32 3.51 -18.16
N SER A 48 -0.16 2.27 -18.61
CA SER A 48 0.96 1.88 -19.46
C SER A 48 0.89 2.50 -20.86
N VAL A 49 -0.31 2.60 -21.45
CA VAL A 49 -0.53 3.31 -22.73
C VAL A 49 -0.24 4.80 -22.58
N ALA A 50 -0.68 5.44 -21.50
CA ALA A 50 -0.39 6.86 -21.25
C ALA A 50 1.11 7.12 -21.11
N ARG A 51 1.83 6.27 -20.35
CA ARG A 51 3.30 6.33 -20.26
C ARG A 51 3.96 6.16 -21.62
N TYR A 52 3.52 5.16 -22.39
CA TYR A 52 4.07 4.90 -23.72
C TYR A 52 3.87 6.11 -24.64
N GLY A 53 2.66 6.70 -24.66
CA GLY A 53 2.38 7.91 -25.42
C GLY A 53 3.29 9.08 -25.02
N LEU A 54 3.56 9.26 -23.73
CA LEU A 54 4.45 10.32 -23.24
C LEU A 54 5.92 10.09 -23.67
N ALA A 55 6.38 8.85 -23.65
CA ALA A 55 7.70 8.48 -24.15
C ALA A 55 7.84 8.73 -25.66
N GLN A 56 6.80 8.46 -26.44
CA GLN A 56 6.79 8.72 -27.89
C GLN A 56 6.72 10.23 -28.19
N ALA A 57 5.98 11.01 -27.39
CA ALA A 57 5.86 12.45 -27.59
C ALA A 57 7.15 13.20 -27.21
N TRP A 58 7.95 12.65 -26.29
CA TRP A 58 9.16 13.29 -25.78
C TRP A 58 10.36 12.32 -25.78
N PRO A 59 10.85 11.92 -26.97
CA PRO A 59 11.93 10.96 -27.08
C PRO A 59 13.25 11.50 -26.52
N THR A 60 14.02 10.62 -25.88
CA THR A 60 15.32 10.96 -25.32
C THR A 60 16.39 10.94 -26.42
N PRO A 61 17.07 12.06 -26.71
CA PRO A 61 18.18 12.06 -27.66
C PRO A 61 19.39 11.29 -27.10
N PRO A 62 20.33 10.81 -27.94
CA PRO A 62 21.55 10.16 -27.48
C PRO A 62 22.32 11.05 -26.49
N GLY A 63 22.67 10.49 -25.33
CA GLY A 63 23.34 11.23 -24.25
C GLY A 63 22.48 12.33 -23.59
N GLY A 64 21.17 12.36 -23.87
CA GLY A 64 20.22 13.31 -23.28
C GLY A 64 19.59 12.82 -21.98
N PHE A 65 19.05 13.76 -21.20
CA PHE A 65 18.29 13.44 -19.99
C PHE A 65 16.94 12.80 -20.34
N PRO A 66 16.56 11.66 -19.74
CA PRO A 66 15.29 10.98 -20.02
C PRO A 66 14.05 11.68 -19.44
N TRP A 67 13.68 12.82 -20.03
CA TRP A 67 12.60 13.69 -19.54
C TRP A 67 11.23 13.01 -19.48
N ALA A 68 10.89 12.16 -20.45
CA ALA A 68 9.61 11.46 -20.45
C ALA A 68 9.47 10.55 -19.22
N THR A 69 10.46 9.68 -18.98
CA THR A 69 10.46 8.75 -17.84
C THR A 69 10.52 9.52 -16.52
N PHE A 70 11.34 10.57 -16.44
CA PHE A 70 11.40 11.45 -15.27
C PHE A 70 10.04 12.06 -14.94
N ALA A 71 9.41 12.74 -15.91
CA ALA A 71 8.13 13.40 -15.73
C ALA A 71 7.02 12.40 -15.37
N THR A 72 7.01 11.24 -16.01
CA THR A 72 6.06 10.16 -15.72
C THR A 72 6.18 9.70 -14.26
N ASN A 73 7.40 9.42 -13.80
CA ASN A 73 7.62 8.93 -12.43
C ASN A 73 7.31 10.02 -11.40
N VAL A 74 7.77 11.25 -11.59
CA VAL A 74 7.58 12.36 -10.64
C VAL A 74 6.10 12.76 -10.56
N SER A 75 5.42 12.92 -11.69
CA SER A 75 3.98 13.22 -11.70
C SER A 75 3.17 12.06 -11.12
N GLY A 76 3.52 10.81 -11.43
CA GLY A 76 2.89 9.63 -10.85
C GLY A 76 3.07 9.55 -9.33
N SER A 77 4.26 9.86 -8.82
CA SER A 77 4.54 9.99 -7.38
C SER A 77 3.69 11.08 -6.72
N PHE A 78 3.54 12.24 -7.35
CA PHE A 78 2.67 13.31 -6.86
C PHE A 78 1.19 12.86 -6.79
N LEU A 79 0.69 12.28 -7.88
CA LEU A 79 -0.67 11.75 -7.96
C LEU A 79 -0.92 10.63 -6.95
N LEU A 80 0.09 9.79 -6.68
CA LEU A 80 -0.01 8.76 -5.64
C LEU A 80 -0.14 9.39 -4.24
N GLY A 81 0.62 10.46 -3.96
CA GLY A 81 0.49 11.22 -2.73
C GLY A 81 -0.91 11.83 -2.55
N LEU A 82 -1.48 12.42 -3.61
CA LEU A 82 -2.86 12.91 -3.61
C LEU A 82 -3.85 11.75 -3.35
N LEU A 83 -3.72 10.68 -4.12
CA LEU A 83 -4.60 9.51 -4.06
C LEU A 83 -4.64 8.93 -2.65
N MET A 84 -3.48 8.80 -2.00
CA MET A 84 -3.38 8.25 -0.65
C MET A 84 -4.26 9.02 0.35
N VAL A 85 -4.27 10.36 0.30
CA VAL A 85 -5.11 11.17 1.19
C VAL A 85 -6.58 11.03 0.84
N TYR A 86 -6.95 11.19 -0.43
CA TYR A 86 -8.36 11.12 -0.83
C TYR A 86 -8.98 9.77 -0.51
N VAL A 87 -8.25 8.70 -0.76
CA VAL A 87 -8.74 7.34 -0.61
C VAL A 87 -8.75 6.86 0.85
N LEU A 88 -7.88 7.39 1.71
CA LEU A 88 -7.83 7.01 3.13
C LEU A 88 -8.68 7.91 4.01
N ASP A 89 -8.73 9.21 3.72
CA ASP A 89 -9.23 10.22 4.64
C ASP A 89 -10.50 10.95 4.13
N VAL A 90 -10.81 10.91 2.83
CA VAL A 90 -11.88 11.75 2.23
C VAL A 90 -13.03 10.94 1.63
N TRP A 91 -12.71 9.97 0.78
CA TRP A 91 -13.72 9.20 0.07
C TRP A 91 -14.30 8.10 0.95
N PRO A 92 -15.59 7.79 0.78
CA PRO A 92 -16.17 6.58 1.35
C PRO A 92 -15.34 5.36 0.93
N PRO A 93 -15.25 4.30 1.76
CA PRO A 93 -14.56 3.07 1.40
C PRO A 93 -15.12 2.49 0.10
N THR A 94 -14.39 2.67 -1.00
CA THR A 94 -14.76 2.09 -2.29
C THR A 94 -13.93 0.84 -2.55
N ARG A 95 -14.61 -0.17 -3.08
CA ARG A 95 -14.01 -1.47 -3.36
C ARG A 95 -12.96 -1.44 -4.46
N TYR A 96 -13.16 -0.57 -5.46
CA TYR A 96 -12.38 -0.58 -6.71
C TYR A 96 -11.46 0.62 -6.89
N ALA A 97 -11.68 1.77 -6.23
CA ALA A 97 -10.85 2.95 -6.51
C ALA A 97 -9.38 2.74 -6.11
N ARG A 98 -9.13 2.08 -4.97
CA ARG A 98 -7.77 1.71 -4.51
C ARG A 98 -7.05 0.83 -5.53
N PRO A 99 -7.57 -0.36 -5.88
CA PRO A 99 -6.93 -1.22 -6.87
C PRO A 99 -6.82 -0.58 -8.26
N PHE A 100 -7.90 0.07 -8.73
CA PHE A 100 -7.94 0.65 -10.08
C PHE A 100 -6.96 1.82 -10.23
N LEU A 101 -7.02 2.82 -9.35
CA LEU A 101 -6.21 4.04 -9.48
C LEU A 101 -4.77 3.83 -8.99
N GLY A 102 -4.60 3.20 -7.83
CA GLY A 102 -3.29 3.06 -7.19
C GLY A 102 -2.45 1.98 -7.87
N VAL A 103 -2.94 0.75 -7.86
CA VAL A 103 -2.19 -0.40 -8.41
C VAL A 103 -2.29 -0.45 -9.94
N GLY A 104 -3.47 -0.18 -10.50
CA GLY A 104 -3.70 -0.17 -11.94
C GLY A 104 -3.07 1.06 -12.61
N VAL A 105 -3.78 2.19 -12.61
CA VAL A 105 -3.40 3.38 -13.38
C VAL A 105 -2.02 3.90 -13.00
N LEU A 106 -1.78 4.22 -11.72
CA LEU A 106 -0.50 4.76 -11.29
C LEU A 106 0.63 3.72 -11.35
N GLY A 107 0.34 2.44 -11.07
CA GLY A 107 1.32 1.36 -11.19
C GLY A 107 1.73 1.07 -12.64
N GLY A 108 0.81 1.18 -13.60
CA GLY A 108 1.12 1.04 -15.03
C GLY A 108 1.74 2.30 -15.64
N PHE A 109 1.35 3.47 -15.13
CA PHE A 109 1.88 4.77 -15.56
C PHE A 109 3.32 4.96 -15.11
N THR A 110 3.66 4.68 -13.85
CA THR A 110 5.06 4.81 -13.38
C THR A 110 5.90 3.59 -13.77
N THR A 111 7.23 3.75 -13.84
CA THR A 111 8.14 2.67 -14.23
C THR A 111 9.51 2.79 -13.58
N PHE A 112 9.91 1.74 -12.85
CA PHE A 112 11.28 1.60 -12.36
C PHE A 112 12.17 0.85 -13.36
N SER A 113 11.63 -0.11 -14.11
CA SER A 113 12.38 -0.90 -15.08
C SER A 113 12.91 -0.07 -16.25
N THR A 114 12.12 0.86 -16.78
CA THR A 114 12.57 1.75 -17.86
C THR A 114 13.69 2.67 -17.35
N TYR A 115 13.49 3.26 -16.17
CA TYR A 115 14.47 4.10 -15.50
C TYR A 115 15.82 3.41 -15.29
N THR A 116 15.84 2.15 -14.82
CA THR A 116 17.10 1.41 -14.62
C THR A 116 17.79 1.03 -15.92
N VAL A 117 17.03 0.73 -16.98
CA VAL A 117 17.58 0.48 -18.33
C VAL A 117 18.20 1.76 -18.90
N GLU A 118 17.56 2.91 -18.72
CA GLU A 118 18.09 4.21 -19.14
C GLU A 118 19.37 4.57 -18.39
N LEU A 119 19.40 4.39 -17.06
CA LEU A 119 20.62 4.56 -16.26
C LEU A 119 21.76 3.64 -16.74
N ARG A 120 21.47 2.35 -16.95
CA ARG A 120 22.46 1.41 -17.51
C ARG A 120 22.97 1.86 -18.87
N GLY A 121 22.09 2.39 -19.74
CA GLY A 121 22.46 2.91 -21.04
C GLY A 121 23.41 4.10 -20.96
N LEU A 122 23.11 5.06 -20.07
CA LEU A 122 23.97 6.23 -19.81
C LEU A 122 25.34 5.84 -19.25
N LEU A 123 25.36 4.88 -18.31
CA LEU A 123 26.59 4.30 -17.76
C LEU A 123 27.45 3.65 -18.85
N ALA A 124 26.83 2.81 -19.70
CA ALA A 124 27.54 2.13 -20.78
C ALA A 124 28.09 3.09 -21.85
N ALA A 125 27.43 4.23 -22.06
CA ALA A 125 27.89 5.28 -22.95
C ALA A 125 28.95 6.23 -22.32
N GLY A 126 29.33 6.01 -21.06
CA GLY A 126 30.32 6.83 -20.36
C GLY A 126 29.79 8.18 -19.85
N HIS A 127 28.47 8.38 -19.83
CA HIS A 127 27.83 9.61 -19.33
C HIS A 127 27.63 9.57 -17.81
N TRP A 128 28.74 9.49 -17.05
CA TRP A 128 28.71 9.31 -15.59
C TRP A 128 27.99 10.45 -14.85
N SER A 129 28.31 11.71 -15.18
CA SER A 129 27.70 12.88 -14.54
C SER A 129 26.19 12.95 -14.76
N LEU A 130 25.74 12.63 -15.99
CA LEU A 130 24.32 12.60 -16.33
C LEU A 130 23.61 11.42 -15.66
N THR A 131 24.27 10.28 -15.53
CA THR A 131 23.76 9.12 -14.79
C THR A 131 23.48 9.50 -13.34
N ASP A 132 24.45 10.09 -12.65
CA ASP A 132 24.32 10.47 -11.24
C ASP A 132 23.24 11.53 -11.04
N ALA A 133 23.23 12.54 -11.91
CA ALA A 133 22.19 13.57 -11.91
C ALA A 133 20.80 12.95 -12.12
N TYR A 134 20.64 12.09 -13.14
CA TYR A 134 19.38 11.43 -13.42
C TYR A 134 18.94 10.54 -12.24
N ALA A 135 19.87 9.82 -11.63
CA ALA A 135 19.60 8.92 -10.54
C ALA A 135 19.10 9.65 -9.29
N LEU A 136 19.88 10.64 -8.84
CA LEU A 136 19.61 11.38 -7.62
C LEU A 136 18.38 12.29 -7.77
N THR A 137 18.30 13.03 -8.89
CA THR A 137 17.18 13.94 -9.11
C THR A 137 15.86 13.19 -9.23
N SER A 138 15.82 12.03 -9.91
CA SER A 138 14.59 11.22 -9.99
C SER A 138 14.11 10.76 -8.62
N LEU A 139 15.03 10.30 -7.76
CA LEU A 139 14.69 9.84 -6.42
C LEU A 139 14.21 10.99 -5.52
N ILE A 140 14.97 12.08 -5.47
CA ILE A 140 14.66 13.26 -4.64
C ILE A 140 13.36 13.91 -5.10
N ALA A 141 13.20 14.12 -6.41
CA ALA A 141 11.99 14.71 -6.97
C ALA A 141 10.78 13.80 -6.75
N GLY A 142 10.92 12.49 -6.90
CA GLY A 142 9.84 11.53 -6.63
C GLY A 142 9.39 11.56 -5.17
N LEU A 143 10.33 11.56 -4.21
CA LEU A 143 10.02 11.66 -2.78
C LEU A 143 9.36 13.01 -2.44
N GLY A 144 9.92 14.11 -2.94
CA GLY A 144 9.34 15.44 -2.79
C GLY A 144 7.95 15.56 -3.40
N ALA A 145 7.72 14.94 -4.55
CA ALA A 145 6.43 14.88 -5.22
C ALA A 145 5.38 14.16 -4.37
N VAL A 146 5.71 13.02 -3.75
CA VAL A 146 4.78 12.34 -2.84
C VAL A 146 4.38 13.26 -1.67
N TRP A 147 5.36 13.90 -1.02
CA TRP A 147 5.10 14.77 0.13
C TRP A 147 4.26 15.99 -0.23
N THR A 148 4.59 16.63 -1.35
CA THR A 148 3.83 17.78 -1.87
C THR A 148 2.43 17.37 -2.30
N GLY A 149 2.25 16.19 -2.90
CA GLY A 149 0.95 15.61 -3.22
C GLY A 149 0.10 15.40 -1.96
N ILE A 150 0.66 14.78 -0.92
CA ILE A 150 -0.05 14.61 0.36
C ILE A 150 -0.45 15.96 0.95
N ALA A 151 0.48 16.92 0.99
CA ALA A 151 0.23 18.25 1.55
C ALA A 151 -0.87 18.99 0.76
N ALA A 152 -0.82 18.94 -0.57
CA ALA A 152 -1.80 19.53 -1.47
C ALA A 152 -3.19 18.91 -1.27
N ALA A 153 -3.31 17.58 -1.22
CA ALA A 153 -4.59 16.92 -0.98
C ALA A 153 -5.15 17.25 0.41
N ARG A 154 -4.33 17.26 1.47
CA ARG A 154 -4.79 17.64 2.81
C ARG A 154 -5.31 19.08 2.85
N ARG A 155 -4.61 20.00 2.19
CA ARG A 155 -5.04 21.41 2.09
C ARG A 155 -6.34 21.52 1.31
N ALA A 156 -6.47 20.84 0.18
CA ALA A 156 -7.67 20.85 -0.65
C ALA A 156 -8.89 20.23 0.07
N ALA A 157 -8.68 19.13 0.81
CA ALA A 157 -9.71 18.47 1.59
C ALA A 157 -9.98 19.12 2.96
N ARG A 158 -9.28 20.22 3.29
CA ARG A 158 -9.36 20.93 4.58
C ARG A 158 -9.17 20.02 5.81
N LEU A 159 -8.34 18.98 5.65
CA LEU A 159 -8.07 18.03 6.72
C LEU A 159 -7.00 18.58 7.68
N PRO A 160 -7.15 18.40 9.01
CA PRO A 160 -6.10 18.76 9.96
C PRO A 160 -4.82 17.98 9.66
N VAL A 161 -3.66 18.63 9.86
CA VAL A 161 -2.38 17.93 9.83
C VAL A 161 -2.38 16.89 10.95
N ARG A 162 -2.34 15.60 10.59
CA ARG A 162 -2.30 14.49 11.55
C ARG A 162 -0.98 14.54 12.30
N ARG A 163 -0.94 15.24 13.42
CA ARG A 163 0.23 15.24 14.33
C ARG A 163 0.43 13.81 14.83
N GLY A 164 1.67 13.30 14.73
CA GLY A 164 2.03 11.95 15.14
C GLY A 164 1.69 11.67 16.61
N PRO A 165 1.74 10.41 17.05
CA PRO A 165 1.31 10.02 18.40
C PRO A 165 2.10 10.82 19.44
N SER A 166 1.42 11.74 20.13
CA SER A 166 1.99 12.48 21.24
C SER A 166 2.45 11.49 22.30
N ARG A 167 3.76 11.45 22.58
CA ARG A 167 4.43 10.63 23.62
C ARG A 167 3.83 10.75 25.04
N ARG A 168 2.79 11.55 25.26
CA ARG A 168 2.17 11.84 26.57
C ARG A 168 1.40 10.69 27.20
N SER A 169 1.03 9.62 26.48
CA SER A 169 0.28 8.51 27.11
C SER A 169 1.15 7.45 27.81
N ARG A 170 2.48 7.46 27.67
CA ARG A 170 3.36 6.49 28.36
C ARG A 170 3.62 6.81 29.83
N SER A 171 3.31 8.02 30.31
CA SER A 171 3.53 8.41 31.71
C SER A 171 2.36 8.07 32.65
N ALA A 172 1.16 7.78 32.12
CA ALA A 172 -0.03 7.56 32.94
C ALA A 172 -0.28 6.08 33.31
N SER A 173 0.48 5.15 32.72
CA SER A 173 0.30 3.70 32.92
C SER A 173 1.33 3.08 33.87
N SER A 174 1.90 3.85 34.80
CA SER A 174 2.74 3.32 35.89
C SER A 174 2.08 3.41 37.27
N ALA A 175 0.84 3.89 37.37
CA ALA A 175 0.08 3.90 38.61
C ALA A 175 -0.60 2.53 38.83
N VAL A 176 0.18 1.54 39.25
CA VAL A 176 -0.33 0.28 39.81
C VAL A 176 -1.00 0.60 41.16
N PRO A 177 -2.31 0.35 41.36
CA PRO A 177 -2.96 0.55 42.65
C PRO A 177 -2.47 -0.51 43.64
N ARG A 178 -1.96 -0.10 44.80
CA ARG A 178 -1.62 -1.00 45.91
C ARG A 178 -2.91 -1.57 46.52
N PRO A 179 -3.02 -2.88 46.79
CA PRO A 179 -4.14 -3.43 47.53
C PRO A 179 -4.06 -3.04 49.01
N THR A 180 -5.13 -2.42 49.52
CA THR A 180 -5.33 -2.11 50.93
C THR A 180 -5.70 -3.38 51.70
N SER A 181 -4.86 -3.82 52.64
CA SER A 181 -5.21 -4.92 53.54
C SER A 181 -6.13 -4.41 54.67
N SER A 182 -7.36 -4.89 54.72
CA SER A 182 -8.21 -4.75 55.90
C SER A 182 -7.86 -5.87 56.88
N LYS A 183 -7.20 -5.53 57.99
CA LYS A 183 -7.04 -6.44 59.12
C LYS A 183 -8.41 -6.67 59.76
N GLY A 184 -8.85 -7.93 59.76
CA GLY A 184 -10.00 -8.40 60.51
C GLY A 184 -9.76 -8.29 62.02
N ARG A 185 -10.78 -7.80 62.72
CA ARG A 185 -10.94 -7.89 64.17
C ARG A 185 -11.10 -9.36 64.56
N ALA A 186 -10.20 -9.86 65.40
CA ALA A 186 -10.42 -11.09 66.16
C ALA A 186 -11.36 -10.78 67.35
N ARG A 187 -12.32 -11.69 67.56
CA ARG A 187 -13.02 -11.95 68.82
C ARG A 187 -12.22 -12.96 69.61
#